data_AF-U5DAE3-F1
#
_entry.id   AF-U5DAE3-F1
#
_cell.length_a   1.000
_cell.length_b   1.000
_cell.length_c   1.000
_cell.angle_alpha   90.00
_cell.angle_beta   90.00
_cell.angle_gamma   90.00
#
_symmetry.space_group_name_H-M   'P 1'
#
loop_
_entity.id
_entity.type
_entity.pdbx_description
1 polymer ?
#
loop_
_entity_poly.entity_id
_entity_poly.type
_entity_poly.pdbx_seq_one_letter_code
_entity_poly.pdbx_strand_id
1 'polypeptide(L)' 'VVVNSQLERFSSILAVVPSYHTIVKPLEELVDENNPANYNEYKWGEYFMTRRISNFMKLDKPVIQVADFRKSK' A
#
# COMPACT_ATOMS: atom_id res chain seq x y z
N VAL A 1 3.96 16.58 -5.65
CA VAL A 1 4.67 17.82 -5.21
C VAL A 1 4.75 18.73 -6.42
N VAL A 2 4.36 19.99 -6.28
CA VAL A 2 4.51 20.99 -7.35
C VAL A 2 5.83 21.73 -7.09
N VAL A 3 6.66 21.89 -8.13
CA VAL A 3 7.94 22.58 -8.04
C VAL A 3 7.72 24.09 -7.92
N ASN A 4 8.53 24.76 -7.11
CA ASN A 4 8.58 26.22 -7.07
C ASN A 4 9.81 26.69 -7.86
N SER A 5 9.64 27.66 -8.76
CA SER A 5 10.72 28.15 -9.64
C SER A 5 11.58 29.26 -9.02
N GLN A 6 11.21 29.77 -7.85
CA GLN A 6 11.85 30.92 -7.20
C GLN A 6 12.50 30.57 -5.86
N LEU A 7 11.96 29.59 -5.13
CA LEU A 7 12.41 29.23 -3.77
C LEU A 7 12.59 27.73 -3.64
N GLU A 8 13.60 27.35 -2.85
CA GLU A 8 13.86 25.96 -2.49
C GLU A 8 12.78 25.41 -1.56
N ARG A 9 12.38 24.16 -1.79
CA ARG A 9 11.44 23.45 -0.93
C ARG A 9 12.16 22.31 -0.22
N PHE A 10 12.24 22.42 1.11
CA PHE A 10 12.68 21.34 1.98
C PHE A 10 11.48 20.62 2.58
N SER A 11 11.58 19.30 2.70
CA SER A 11 10.62 18.50 3.46
C SER A 11 11.28 17.30 4.08
N SER A 12 10.92 17.03 5.33
CA SER A 12 11.28 15.82 6.05
C SER A 12 10.03 14.97 6.26
N ILE A 13 10.11 13.69 5.92
CA ILE A 13 8.99 12.75 6.08
C ILE A 13 9.45 11.61 6.99
N LEU A 14 8.62 11.30 7.98
CA LEU A 14 8.68 10.05 8.73
C LEU A 14 7.46 9.22 8.35
N ALA A 15 7.68 7.97 7.96
CA ALA A 15 6.62 7.01 7.70
C ALA A 15 6.76 5.83 8.66
N VAL A 16 5.72 5.57 9.45
CA VAL A 16 5.60 4.37 10.27
C VAL A 16 4.75 3.38 9.49
N VAL A 17 5.37 2.26 9.10
CA VAL A 17 4.73 1.22 8.29
C VAL A 17 4.86 -0.14 9.00
N PRO A 18 4.01 -1.11 8.67
CA PRO A 18 4.12 -2.46 9.23
C PRO A 18 5.48 -3.13 8.95
N SER A 19 5.79 -4.17 9.73
CA SER A 19 6.94 -5.05 9.47
C SER A 19 6.76 -5.80 8.14
N TYR A 20 7.85 -6.14 7.46
CA TYR A 20 7.80 -6.89 6.19
C TYR A 20 7.04 -8.22 6.29
N HIS A 21 7.04 -8.84 7.48
CA HIS A 21 6.36 -10.12 7.73
C HIS A 21 4.91 -9.96 8.16
N THR A 22 4.43 -8.72 8.33
CA THR A 22 3.04 -8.47 8.75
C THR A 22 2.07 -8.92 7.68
N ILE A 23 1.07 -9.70 8.10
CA ILE A 23 -0.14 -9.95 7.33
C ILE A 23 -1.11 -8.81 7.61
N VAL A 24 -1.47 -8.06 6.59
CA VAL A 24 -2.45 -6.98 6.67
C VAL A 24 -3.81 -7.54 6.28
N LYS A 25 -4.81 -7.29 7.12
CA LYS A 25 -6.21 -7.66 6.89
C LYS A 25 -7.12 -6.56 7.43
N PRO A 26 -8.40 -6.51 7.01
CA PRO A 26 -9.38 -5.65 7.65
C PRO A 26 -9.41 -5.90 9.17
N LEU A 27 -9.52 -4.82 9.94
CA LEU A 27 -9.60 -4.88 11.40
C LEU A 27 -10.86 -5.63 11.81
N GLU A 28 -10.71 -6.70 12.59
CA GLU A 28 -11.80 -7.61 12.93
C GLU A 28 -12.88 -6.90 13.75
N GLU A 29 -12.48 -5.96 14.61
CA GLU A 29 -13.38 -5.15 15.42
C GLU A 29 -14.25 -4.17 14.60
N LEU A 30 -13.95 -3.98 13.31
CA LEU A 30 -14.72 -3.11 12.41
C LEU A 30 -15.50 -3.89 11.34
N VAL A 31 -15.41 -5.22 11.32
CA VAL A 31 -16.05 -6.06 10.30
C VAL A 31 -17.23 -6.81 10.90
N ASP A 32 -18.41 -6.64 10.29
CA ASP A 32 -19.64 -7.34 10.68
C ASP A 32 -20.56 -7.61 9.47
N GLU A 33 -21.76 -8.11 9.71
CA GLU A 33 -22.74 -8.44 8.66
C GLU A 33 -23.21 -7.21 7.85
N ASN A 34 -23.28 -6.05 8.50
CA ASN A 34 -23.67 -4.78 7.88
C ASN A 34 -22.46 -4.04 7.27
N ASN A 35 -21.25 -4.34 7.74
CA ASN A 35 -19.99 -3.80 7.24
C ASN A 35 -18.99 -4.93 6.92
N PRO A 36 -19.20 -5.70 5.83
CA PRO A 36 -18.33 -6.80 5.50
C PRO A 36 -16.95 -6.32 5.04
N ALA A 37 -15.93 -7.16 5.27
CA ALA A 37 -14.59 -6.94 4.77
C ALA A 37 -14.55 -6.77 3.25
N ASN A 38 -14.07 -5.61 2.77
CA ASN A 38 -13.93 -5.30 1.34
C ASN A 38 -12.68 -5.90 0.69
N TYR A 39 -11.70 -6.32 1.49
CA TYR A 39 -10.40 -6.81 1.04
C TYR A 39 -10.05 -8.13 1.73
N ASN A 40 -9.32 -8.97 1.01
CA ASN A 40 -8.64 -10.15 1.53
C ASN A 40 -7.37 -9.75 2.28
N GLU A 41 -6.84 -10.65 3.09
CA GLU A 41 -5.55 -10.48 3.73
C GLU A 41 -4.40 -10.58 2.72
N TYR A 42 -3.31 -9.88 2.99
CA TYR A 42 -2.11 -9.91 2.16
C TYR A 42 -0.83 -9.67 2.96
N LYS A 43 0.30 -10.14 2.45
CA LYS A 43 1.62 -9.88 3.05
C LYS A 43 2.08 -8.47 2.74
N TRP A 44 2.28 -7.66 3.77
CA TRP A 44 2.71 -6.26 3.63
C TRP A 44 4.02 -6.14 2.86
N GLY A 45 5.03 -6.96 3.19
CA GLY A 45 6.35 -6.86 2.58
C GLY A 45 6.34 -7.11 1.08
N GLU A 46 5.55 -8.08 0.60
CA GLU A 46 5.44 -8.39 -0.83
C GLU A 46 4.79 -7.22 -1.59
N TYR A 47 3.68 -6.68 -1.06
CA TYR A 47 3.01 -5.50 -1.62
C TYR A 47 3.93 -4.26 -1.62
N PHE A 48 4.52 -3.94 -0.46
CA PHE A 48 5.33 -2.74 -0.28
C PHE A 48 6.57 -2.75 -1.18
N MET A 49 7.29 -3.88 -1.26
CA MET A 49 8.47 -4.00 -2.10
C MET A 49 8.13 -3.89 -3.59
N THR A 50 7.07 -4.56 -4.04
CA THR A 50 6.64 -4.49 -5.44
C THR A 50 6.21 -3.07 -5.82
N ARG A 51 5.42 -2.40 -4.96
CA ARG A 51 4.98 -1.02 -5.18
C ARG A 51 6.14 -0.04 -5.16
N ARG A 52 7.11 -0.21 -4.25
CA ARG A 52 8.28 0.67 -4.15
C ARG A 52 9.19 0.52 -5.37
N ILE A 53 9.46 -0.70 -5.84
CA ILE A 53 10.38 -0.94 -6.97
C ILE A 53 9.75 -0.50 -8.30
N SER A 54 8.45 -0.72 -8.50
CA SER A 54 7.76 -0.34 -9.75
C SER A 54 7.83 1.15 -10.11
N ASN A 55 8.05 2.04 -9.13
CA ASN A 55 8.26 3.47 -9.40
C ASN A 55 9.63 3.79 -10.02
N PHE A 56 10.59 2.87 -9.94
CA PHE A 56 11.98 3.09 -10.39
C PHE A 56 12.37 2.20 -11.58
N MET A 57 11.73 1.04 -11.75
CA MET A 57 12.04 0.09 -12.81
C MET A 57 10.78 -0.58 -13.33
N LYS A 58 10.76 -0.90 -14.64
CA LYS A 58 9.75 -1.79 -15.20
C LYS A 58 10.00 -3.19 -14.66
N LEU A 59 8.96 -3.79 -14.09
CA LEU A 59 9.02 -5.14 -13.55
C LEU A 59 8.54 -6.12 -14.63
N ASP A 60 9.22 -7.25 -14.76
CA ASP A 60 8.75 -8.38 -15.59
C ASP A 60 7.55 -9.10 -14.97
N LYS A 61 7.26 -8.82 -13.69
CA LYS A 61 6.11 -9.31 -12.95
C LYS A 61 5.07 -8.20 -12.77
N PRO A 62 3.77 -8.53 -12.74
CA PRO A 62 2.72 -7.56 -12.45
C PRO A 62 3.00 -6.81 -11.16
N VAL A 63 2.80 -5.49 -11.18
CA VAL A 63 2.87 -4.67 -9.97
C VAL A 63 1.68 -5.05 -9.10
N ILE A 64 1.93 -5.62 -7.94
CA ILE A 64 0.89 -5.90 -6.95
C ILE A 64 0.26 -4.56 -6.53
N GLN A 65 -1.04 -4.44 -6.73
CA GLN A 65 -1.86 -3.30 -6.33
C GLN A 65 -2.81 -3.71 -5.20
N VAL A 66 -3.21 -2.74 -4.38
CA VAL A 66 -4.21 -3.00 -3.33
C VAL A 66 -5.54 -3.53 -3.89
N ALA A 67 -5.86 -3.16 -5.14
CA ALA A 67 -7.05 -3.62 -5.85
C ALA A 67 -7.04 -5.14 -6.11
N ASP A 68 -5.87 -5.76 -6.22
CA ASP A 68 -5.73 -7.21 -6.44
C ASP A 68 -6.26 -8.02 -5.24
N PHE A 69 -6.33 -7.39 -4.06
CA PHE A 69 -6.85 -7.99 -2.84
C PHE A 69 -8.33 -7.68 -2.59
N ARG A 70 -8.99 -6.92 -3.46
CA ARG A 70 -10.41 -6.59 -3.28
C ARG A 70 -11.24 -7.86 -3.41
N LYS A 71 -12.17 -8.10 -2.49
CA LYS A 71 -13.12 -9.22 -2.63
C LYS A 71 -14.05 -8.95 -3.82
N SER A 72 -14.26 -9.98 -4.65
CA SER A 72 -15.32 -9.97 -5.65
C SER A 72 -16.67 -9.76 -4.95
N LYS A 73 -17.54 -8.94 -5.54
CA LYS A 73 -18.93 -8.83 -5.07
C LYS A 73 -19.71 -10.09 -5.36
#